data_AF-A0A4Q3VSH9-F1
#
_entry.id   AF-A0A4Q3VSH9-F1
#
_cell.length_a   1.000
_cell.length_b   1.000
_cell.length_c   1.000
_cell.angle_alpha   90.00
_cell.angle_beta   90.00
_cell.angle_gamma   90.00
#
_symmetry.space_group_name_H-M   'P 1'
#
loop_
_entity.id
_entity.type
_entity.pdbx_description
1 polymer ?
#
loop_
_entity_poly.entity_id
_entity_poly.type
_entity_poly.pdbx_seq_one_letter_code
_entity_poly.pdbx_strand_id
1 'polypeptide(L)'
;NQVLAGNDPTAHAEVTAIRDACSNLGTYQLTGCDIYTSCEPCPMCMGAIYWSRADRVYYANTRHDAAATGFDDSFIYDELALPLEQRRIPMIALDKATAIEVFDLWLEKEDRERY
;
A
#
# COMPACT_ATOMS: atom_id res chain seq x y z
N ASN A 1 -9.35 9.93 -6.06
CA ASN A 1 -8.10 10.48 -5.48
C ASN A 1 -8.44 11.78 -4.77
N GLN A 2 -8.00 11.93 -3.52
CA GLN A 2 -8.26 13.12 -2.69
C GLN A 2 -6.97 13.72 -2.10
N VAL A 3 -5.80 13.43 -2.69
CA VAL A 3 -4.48 13.82 -2.14
C VAL A 3 -4.41 15.31 -1.83
N LEU A 4 -4.74 16.17 -2.81
CA LEU A 4 -4.65 17.63 -2.65
C LEU A 4 -5.78 18.19 -1.77
N ALA A 5 -6.97 17.59 -1.82
CA ALA A 5 -8.12 18.07 -1.05
C ALA A 5 -7.97 17.76 0.45
N GLY A 6 -7.42 16.59 0.78
CA GLY A 6 -7.23 16.12 2.15
C GLY A 6 -5.85 16.39 2.73
N ASN A 7 -4.90 16.92 1.94
CA ASN A 7 -3.48 17.00 2.30
C ASN A 7 -2.91 15.65 2.80
N ASP A 8 -3.37 14.55 2.19
CA ASP A 8 -2.94 13.19 2.53
C ASP A 8 -2.33 12.54 1.28
N PRO A 9 -0.99 12.38 1.19
CA PRO A 9 -0.35 11.76 0.03
C PRO A 9 -0.75 10.29 -0.17
N THR A 10 -1.35 9.65 0.84
CA THR A 10 -1.84 8.27 0.76
C THR A 10 -3.27 8.17 0.26
N ALA A 11 -4.00 9.28 0.11
CA ALA A 11 -5.42 9.33 -0.30
C ALA A 11 -5.63 9.10 -1.82
N HIS A 12 -4.98 8.07 -2.35
CA HIS A 12 -5.23 7.54 -3.68
C HIS A 12 -6.64 6.91 -3.75
N ALA A 13 -7.18 6.78 -4.96
CA ALA A 13 -8.56 6.33 -5.14
C ALA A 13 -8.80 4.95 -4.50
N GLU A 14 -7.85 4.03 -4.68
CA GLU A 14 -7.91 2.66 -4.19
C GLU A 14 -7.78 2.61 -2.66
N VAL A 15 -6.83 3.35 -2.09
CA VAL A 15 -6.66 3.42 -0.63
C VAL A 15 -7.90 4.04 0.04
N THR A 16 -8.43 5.12 -0.51
CA THR A 16 -9.66 5.74 0.00
C THR A 16 -10.84 4.77 -0.09
N ALA A 17 -11.01 4.06 -1.20
CA ALA A 17 -12.08 3.09 -1.37
C ALA A 17 -11.95 1.90 -0.39
N ILE A 18 -10.73 1.37 -0.18
CA ILE A 18 -10.47 0.31 0.80
C ILE A 18 -10.83 0.80 2.22
N ARG A 19 -10.37 1.99 2.61
CA ARG A 19 -10.66 2.57 3.93
C ARG A 19 -12.17 2.72 4.16
N ASP A 20 -12.88 3.25 3.17
CA ASP A 20 -14.33 3.44 3.25
C ASP A 20 -15.08 2.10 3.33
N ALA A 21 -14.74 1.12 2.49
CA ALA A 21 -15.35 -0.21 2.51
C ALA A 21 -15.14 -0.92 3.86
N CYS A 22 -13.90 -0.93 4.37
CA CYS A 22 -13.57 -1.49 5.67
C CYS A 22 -14.38 -0.84 6.80
N SER A 23 -14.50 0.49 6.80
CA SER A 23 -15.28 1.25 7.78
C SER A 23 -16.78 0.89 7.72
N ASN A 24 -17.35 0.83 6.52
CA ASN A 24 -18.77 0.52 6.33
C ASN A 24 -19.12 -0.94 6.68
N LEU A 25 -18.20 -1.87 6.46
CA LEU A 25 -18.38 -3.29 6.75
C LEU A 25 -17.94 -3.69 8.17
N GLY A 26 -17.29 -2.78 8.91
CA GLY A 26 -16.76 -3.07 10.24
C GLY A 26 -15.68 -4.16 10.24
N THR A 27 -14.84 -4.19 9.21
CA THR A 27 -13.80 -5.21 9.00
C THR A 27 -12.49 -4.57 8.54
N TYR A 28 -11.38 -5.27 8.69
CA TYR A 28 -10.08 -4.90 8.11
C TYR A 28 -9.72 -5.78 6.88
N GLN A 29 -10.68 -6.60 6.42
CA GLN A 29 -10.52 -7.57 5.34
C GLN A 29 -11.68 -7.47 4.36
N LEU A 30 -11.35 -7.48 3.07
CA LEU A 30 -12.25 -7.36 1.94
C LEU A 30 -12.30 -8.66 1.12
N THR A 31 -12.06 -9.81 1.76
CA THR A 31 -12.24 -11.12 1.12
C THR A 31 -13.66 -11.27 0.59
N GLY A 32 -13.79 -11.77 -0.64
CA GLY A 32 -15.07 -11.82 -1.36
C GLY A 32 -15.46 -10.51 -2.04
N CYS A 33 -14.67 -9.45 -1.93
CA CYS A 33 -14.86 -8.21 -2.67
C CYS A 33 -13.89 -8.13 -3.85
N ASP A 34 -14.36 -7.51 -4.93
CA ASP A 34 -13.55 -7.13 -6.09
C ASP A 34 -13.32 -5.62 -6.07
N ILE A 35 -12.13 -5.18 -6.47
CA ILE A 35 -11.78 -3.75 -6.60
C ILE A 35 -11.81 -3.36 -8.08
N TYR A 36 -12.48 -2.24 -8.38
CA TYR A 36 -12.51 -1.63 -9.71
C TYR A 36 -11.82 -0.29 -9.64
N THR A 37 -10.78 -0.09 -10.45
CA THR A 37 -9.99 1.15 -10.49
C THR A 37 -9.86 1.69 -11.90
N SER A 38 -9.81 3.02 -12.04
CA SER A 38 -9.66 3.67 -13.35
C SER A 38 -8.27 3.50 -13.96
N CYS A 39 -7.26 3.15 -13.16
CA CYS A 39 -5.88 2.96 -13.59
C CYS A 39 -5.25 1.79 -12.83
N GLU A 40 -4.28 1.12 -13.44
CA GLU A 40 -3.43 0.13 -12.80
C GLU A 40 -2.91 0.69 -11.45
N PRO A 41 -3.08 -0.05 -10.33
CA PRO A 41 -2.69 0.47 -9.01
C PRO A 41 -1.19 0.71 -8.91
N CYS A 42 -0.79 1.89 -8.42
CA CYS A 42 0.62 2.16 -8.10
C CYS A 42 1.12 1.26 -6.95
N PRO A 43 2.44 1.20 -6.65
CA PRO A 43 2.97 0.27 -5.66
C PRO A 43 2.36 0.39 -4.26
N MET A 44 2.03 1.60 -3.82
CA MET A 44 1.33 1.83 -2.55
C MET A 44 -0.07 1.21 -2.56
N CYS A 45 -0.87 1.50 -3.60
CA CYS A 45 -2.22 0.97 -3.74
C CYS A 45 -2.21 -0.55 -3.89
N MET A 46 -1.25 -1.10 -4.64
CA MET A 46 -1.06 -2.53 -4.78
C MET A 46 -0.80 -3.18 -3.41
N GLY A 47 0.10 -2.61 -2.60
CA GLY A 47 0.33 -3.06 -1.22
C GLY A 47 -0.95 -3.03 -0.38
N ALA A 48 -1.71 -1.93 -0.44
CA ALA A 48 -2.98 -1.80 0.30
C ALA A 48 -4.01 -2.87 -0.12
N ILE A 49 -4.09 -3.20 -1.41
CA ILE A 49 -4.97 -4.25 -1.94
C ILE A 49 -4.56 -5.64 -1.40
N TYR A 50 -3.26 -5.94 -1.39
CA TYR A 50 -2.78 -7.21 -0.81
C TYR A 50 -3.08 -7.30 0.69
N TRP A 51 -2.90 -6.22 1.45
CA TRP A 51 -3.23 -6.18 2.88
C TRP A 51 -4.74 -6.30 3.16
N SER A 52 -5.59 -5.76 2.29
CA SER A 52 -7.04 -5.88 2.43
C SER A 52 -7.57 -7.24 1.97
N ARG A 53 -6.78 -8.04 1.25
CA ARG A 53 -7.14 -9.38 0.73
C ARG A 53 -8.41 -9.38 -0.12
N ALA A 54 -8.57 -8.36 -0.96
CA ALA A 54 -9.57 -8.38 -2.02
C ALA A 54 -9.28 -9.53 -3.01
N ASP A 55 -10.34 -10.10 -3.60
CA ASP A 55 -10.21 -11.29 -4.43
C ASP A 55 -9.62 -10.97 -5.82
N ARG A 56 -10.04 -9.83 -6.40
CA ARG A 56 -9.65 -9.42 -7.77
C ARG A 56 -9.54 -7.91 -7.88
N VAL A 57 -8.73 -7.48 -8.85
CA VAL A 57 -8.64 -6.09 -9.29
C VAL A 57 -8.94 -6.01 -10.78
N TYR A 58 -9.91 -5.17 -11.14
CA TYR A 58 -10.19 -4.77 -12.51
C TYR A 58 -9.69 -3.34 -12.70
N TYR A 59 -8.91 -3.11 -13.75
CA TYR A 59 -8.36 -1.79 -14.07
C TYR A 59 -8.59 -1.44 -15.55
N ALA A 60 -8.68 -0.13 -15.85
CA ALA A 60 -8.92 0.35 -17.20
C ALA A 60 -7.63 0.86 -17.88
N ASN A 61 -7.04 1.95 -17.37
CA ASN A 61 -5.78 2.49 -17.90
C ASN A 61 -4.56 1.79 -17.30
N THR A 62 -3.45 1.76 -18.01
CA THR A 62 -2.18 1.19 -17.54
C THR A 62 -1.29 2.23 -16.87
N ARG A 63 -0.28 1.79 -16.11
CA ARG A 63 0.75 2.69 -15.58
C ARG A 63 1.50 3.49 -16.66
N HIS A 64 1.58 2.95 -17.87
CA HIS A 64 2.20 3.65 -19.01
C HIS A 64 1.31 4.79 -19.50
N ASP A 65 -0.01 4.62 -19.48
CA ASP A 65 -0.97 5.67 -19.81
C ASP A 65 -0.94 6.80 -18.75
N ALA A 66 -0.83 6.44 -17.47
CA ALA A 66 -0.67 7.41 -16.39
C ALA A 66 0.66 8.19 -16.51
N ALA A 67 1.76 7.50 -16.79
CA ALA A 67 3.08 8.11 -16.97
C ALA A 67 3.10 9.16 -18.10
N ALA A 68 2.40 8.90 -19.20
CA ALA A 68 2.28 9.84 -20.32
C ALA A 68 1.60 11.18 -19.93
N THR A 69 0.86 11.20 -18.82
CA THR A 69 0.17 12.40 -18.29
C THR A 69 0.93 13.10 -17.17
N GLY A 70 2.13 12.63 -16.82
CA GLY A 70 2.98 13.22 -15.79
C GLY A 70 2.80 12.63 -14.38
N PHE A 71 2.08 11.51 -14.24
CA PHE A 71 2.07 10.76 -12.99
C PHE A 71 3.31 9.87 -12.87
N ASP A 72 4.02 9.98 -11.75
CA ASP A 72 5.32 9.33 -11.52
C ASP A 72 5.19 7.90 -10.99
N ASP A 73 4.16 7.17 -11.44
CA ASP A 73 3.84 5.84 -10.90
C ASP A 73 4.95 4.83 -11.24
N SER A 74 5.62 4.99 -12.40
CA SER A 74 6.74 4.14 -12.81
C SER A 74 7.99 4.33 -11.95
N PHE A 75 8.27 5.54 -11.47
CA PHE A 75 9.46 5.82 -10.66
C PHE A 75 9.49 4.98 -9.38
N ILE A 76 8.35 4.83 -8.70
CA ILE A 76 8.28 4.05 -7.46
C ILE A 76 8.51 2.56 -7.75
N TYR A 77 8.03 2.04 -8.89
CA TYR A 77 8.34 0.67 -9.30
C TYR A 77 9.85 0.46 -9.52
N ASP A 78 10.51 1.43 -10.17
CA ASP A 78 11.94 1.36 -10.44
C ASP A 78 12.75 1.41 -9.12
N GLU A 79 12.40 2.30 -8.19
CA GLU A 79 13.04 2.40 -6.87
C GLU A 79 12.90 1.11 -6.05
N LEU A 80 11.75 0.43 -6.15
CA LEU A 80 11.53 -0.83 -5.43
C LEU A 80 12.43 -1.96 -5.93
N ALA A 81 12.83 -1.94 -7.21
CA ALA A 81 13.72 -2.92 -7.80
C ALA A 81 15.21 -2.70 -7.44
N LEU A 82 15.58 -1.52 -6.94
CA LEU A 82 16.95 -1.21 -6.55
C LEU A 82 17.33 -1.82 -5.18
N PRO A 83 18.61 -2.20 -4.98
CA PRO A 83 19.17 -2.43 -3.65
C PRO A 83 18.92 -1.23 -2.72
N LEU A 84 18.76 -1.47 -1.42
CA LEU A 84 18.35 -0.44 -0.45
C LEU A 84 19.30 0.76 -0.44
N GLU A 85 20.60 0.50 -0.59
CA GLU A 85 21.67 1.49 -0.62
C GLU A 85 21.72 2.32 -1.92
N GLN A 86 21.00 1.90 -2.96
CA GLN A 86 20.92 2.58 -4.25
C GLN A 86 19.62 3.37 -4.44
N ARG A 87 18.67 3.25 -3.51
CA ARG A 87 17.42 4.01 -3.55
C ARG A 87 17.67 5.50 -3.35
N ARG A 88 16.91 6.32 -4.06
CA ARG A 88 16.96 7.78 -4.00
C ARG A 88 16.60 8.31 -2.63
N ILE A 89 15.67 7.64 -1.93
CA ILE A 89 15.40 7.89 -0.51
C ILE A 89 16.34 6.97 0.30
N PRO A 90 17.34 7.52 1.01
CA PRO A 90 18.31 6.70 1.72
C PRO A 90 17.65 5.87 2.82
N MET A 91 17.83 4.55 2.75
CA MET A 91 17.39 3.62 3.79
C MET A 91 18.56 3.27 4.70
N ILE A 92 18.68 4.01 5.81
CA ILE A 92 19.80 3.87 6.74
C ILE A 92 19.45 2.84 7.82
N ALA A 93 20.09 1.67 7.76
CA ALA A 93 19.92 0.64 8.78
C ALA A 93 20.60 1.06 10.10
N LEU A 94 19.88 0.90 11.21
CA LEU A 94 20.40 1.08 12.57
C LEU A 94 20.62 -0.29 13.24
N ASP A 95 21.31 -0.28 14.39
CA ASP A 95 21.55 -1.51 15.16
C ASP A 95 20.23 -2.20 15.55
N LYS A 96 20.22 -3.53 15.40
CA LYS A 96 19.03 -4.37 15.59
C LYS A 96 18.92 -4.91 17.02
N ALA A 97 19.97 -4.80 17.84
CA ALA A 97 20.07 -5.48 19.13
C ALA A 97 18.84 -5.30 20.03
N THR A 98 18.29 -4.08 20.10
CA THR A 98 17.07 -3.78 20.86
C THR A 98 15.80 -3.71 20.00
N ALA A 99 15.93 -3.49 18.68
CA ALA A 99 14.79 -3.38 17.78
C ALA A 99 14.03 -4.71 17.61
N ILE A 100 14.71 -5.85 17.79
CA ILE A 100 14.07 -7.18 17.71
C ILE A 100 13.06 -7.40 18.84
N GLU A 101 13.25 -6.77 20.00
CA GLU A 101 12.40 -6.94 21.18
C GLU A 101 10.94 -6.59 20.90
N VAL A 102 10.66 -5.64 20.00
CA VAL A 102 9.28 -5.29 19.59
C VAL A 102 8.58 -6.47 18.92
N PHE A 103 9.31 -7.26 18.11
CA PHE A 103 8.77 -8.46 17.51
C PHE A 103 8.60 -9.57 18.54
N ASP A 104 9.52 -9.71 19.49
CA ASP A 104 9.40 -10.70 20.57
C ASP A 104 8.17 -10.40 21.45
N LEU A 105 7.95 -9.14 21.82
CA LEU A 105 6.75 -8.69 22.54
C LEU A 105 5.46 -8.99 21.75
N TRP A 106 5.47 -8.80 20.43
CA TRP A 106 4.34 -9.21 19.60
C TRP A 106 4.16 -10.74 19.59
N LEU A 107 5.24 -11.51 19.67
CA LEU A 107 5.18 -12.97 19.70
C LEU A 107 4.63 -13.52 21.03
N GLU A 108 4.92 -12.83 22.14
CA GLU A 108 4.51 -13.17 23.50
C GLU A 108 3.06 -12.74 23.82
N LYS A 109 2.51 -11.78 23.08
CA LYS A 109 1.13 -11.30 23.27
C LYS A 109 0.12 -12.43 23.06
N GLU A 110 -0.57 -12.85 24.12
CA GLU A 110 -1.52 -13.98 24.11
C GLU A 110 -2.75 -13.72 23.22
N ASP A 111 -3.23 -12.48 23.16
CA ASP A 111 -4.38 -12.01 22.39
C ASP A 111 -3.99 -11.42 21.02
N ARG A 112 -2.84 -11.79 20.47
CA ARG A 112 -2.42 -11.30 19.15
C ARG A 112 -3.32 -11.85 18.04
N GLU A 113 -3.84 -10.95 17.22
CA GLU A 113 -4.52 -11.31 15.98
C GLU A 113 -3.52 -11.32 14.82
N ARG A 114 -3.49 -12.41 14.04
CA ARG A 114 -2.68 -12.47 12.82
C ARG A 114 -3.40 -11.72 11.71
N TYR A 115 -2.68 -10.81 11.06
CA TYR A 115 -3.07 -10.15 9.82
C TYR A 115 -1.96 -10.33 8.77
#